data_AF-A0AAW3WUY0-F1
#
_entry.id   AF-A0AAW3WUY0-F1
#
_cell.length_a   1.000
_cell.length_b   1.000
_cell.length_c   1.000
_cell.angle_alpha   90.00
_cell.angle_beta   90.00
_cell.angle_gamma   90.00
#
_symmetry.space_group_name_H-M   'P 1'
#
loop_
_entity.id
_entity.type
_entity.pdbx_description
1 polymer ?
#
loop_
_entity_poly.entity_id
_entity_poly.type
_entity_poly.pdbx_seq_one_letter_code
_entity_poly.pdbx_strand_id
1 'polypeptide(L)' 'MIKISRISLLESYRKAQVKADSIAHFVEEYGKPSQFSTRGKEHLAREILRLTMELAEKGYALISACDSKSGKVVAYIA' A
#
# COMPACT_ATOMS: atom_id res chain seq x y z
N MET A 1 0.60 -18.85 17.62
CA MET A 1 -0.14 -17.65 17.18
C MET A 1 0.72 -16.43 17.55
N ILE A 2 1.39 -15.80 16.59
CA ILE A 2 2.32 -14.69 16.88
C ILE A 2 1.48 -13.43 17.14
N LYS A 3 1.47 -12.94 18.39
CA LYS A 3 0.92 -11.62 18.72
C LYS A 3 1.90 -10.56 18.24
N ILE A 4 1.67 -10.03 17.04
CA ILE A 4 2.40 -8.86 16.54
C ILE A 4 1.84 -7.64 17.27
N SER A 5 2.69 -6.91 17.99
CA SER A 5 2.28 -5.66 18.64
C SER A 5 2.10 -4.57 17.57
N ARG A 6 1.21 -3.59 17.81
CA ARG A 6 1.02 -2.48 16.86
C ARG A 6 2.30 -1.67 16.62
N ILE A 7 3.18 -1.62 17.62
CA ILE A 7 4.50 -0.97 17.56
C ILE A 7 5.41 -1.73 16.59
N SER A 8 5.50 -3.06 16.69
CA SER A 8 6.36 -3.84 15.79
C SER A 8 5.85 -3.86 14.34
N LEU A 9 4.54 -3.72 14.14
CA LEU A 9 3.96 -3.55 12.81
C LEU A 9 4.38 -2.20 12.18
N LEU A 10 4.19 -1.09 12.90
CA LEU A 10 4.55 0.24 12.39
C LEU A 10 6.05 0.34 12.06
N GLU A 11 6.92 -0.24 12.90
CA GLU A 11 8.35 -0.32 12.62
C GLU A 11 8.65 -1.10 11.34
N SER A 12 7.94 -2.20 11.10
CA SER A 12 8.09 -2.99 9.87
C SER A 12 7.71 -2.18 8.63
N TYR A 13 6.64 -1.39 8.71
CA TYR A 13 6.24 -0.48 7.63
C TYR A 13 7.27 0.62 7.40
N ARG A 14 7.81 1.23 8.47
CA ARG A 14 8.86 2.25 8.35
C ARG A 14 10.13 1.71 7.69
N LYS A 15 10.53 0.47 8.01
CA LYS A 15 11.69 -0.18 7.37
C LYS A 15 11.47 -0.47 5.88
N ALA A 16 10.23 -0.75 5.49
CA ALA A 16 9.85 -1.02 4.11
C ALA A 16 9.39 0.24 3.34
N GLN A 17 9.45 1.42 3.96
CA GLN A 17 8.84 2.63 3.42
C GLN A 17 9.55 3.09 2.14
N VAL A 18 8.76 3.40 1.12
CA VAL A 18 9.24 4.01 -0.13
C VAL A 18 8.69 5.42 -0.29
N LYS A 19 9.32 6.20 -1.18
CA LYS A 19 8.86 7.55 -1.50
C LYS A 19 7.73 7.45 -2.52
N ALA A 20 6.58 7.99 -2.16
CA ALA A 20 5.45 8.22 -3.05
C ALA A 20 4.72 9.48 -2.59
N ASP A 21 4.24 10.29 -3.54
CA ASP A 21 3.60 11.58 -3.23
C ASP A 21 2.11 11.43 -2.89
N SER A 22 1.53 10.27 -3.21
CA SER A 22 0.14 9.95 -2.92
C SER A 22 -0.10 8.44 -2.89
N ILE A 23 -1.26 8.03 -2.37
CA ILE A 23 -1.75 6.65 -2.45
C ILE A 23 -1.80 6.17 -3.91
N ALA A 24 -2.28 7.01 -4.82
CA ALA A 24 -2.36 6.67 -6.25
C ALA A 24 -0.97 6.42 -6.84
N HIS A 25 -0.01 7.33 -6.60
CA HIS A 25 1.38 7.15 -7.02
C HIS A 25 1.96 5.85 -6.46
N PHE A 26 1.75 5.55 -5.18
CA PHE A 26 2.23 4.31 -4.59
C PHE A 26 1.64 3.06 -5.26
N VAL A 27 0.32 3.03 -5.47
CA VAL A 27 -0.35 1.87 -6.05
C VAL A 27 0.03 1.67 -7.53
N GLU A 28 0.22 2.75 -8.28
CA GLU A 28 0.64 2.70 -9.68
C GLU A 28 2.10 2.25 -9.84
N GLU A 29 3.01 2.80 -9.03
CA GLU A 29 4.46 2.55 -9.15
C GLU A 29 4.89 1.21 -8.54
N TYR A 30 4.28 0.82 -7.42
CA TYR A 30 4.70 -0.35 -6.63
C TYR A 30 3.66 -1.46 -6.57
N GLY A 31 2.40 -1.20 -6.96
CA GLY A 31 1.40 -2.24 -7.12
C GLY A 31 1.77 -3.21 -8.25
N LYS A 32 1.20 -4.41 -8.25
CA LYS A 32 1.49 -5.41 -9.29
C LYS A 32 0.70 -5.11 -10.57
N PRO A 33 1.36 -4.80 -11.71
CA PRO A 33 0.68 -4.58 -12.98
C PRO A 33 -0.20 -5.76 -13.40
N SER A 34 0.19 -6.98 -13.05
CA SER A 34 -0.56 -8.20 -13.34
C SER A 34 -1.88 -8.33 -12.58
N GLN A 35 -2.02 -7.71 -11.40
CA GLN A 35 -3.32 -7.62 -10.71
C GLN A 35 -4.25 -6.64 -11.43
N PHE A 36 -3.69 -5.63 -12.09
CA PHE A 36 -4.43 -4.63 -12.85
C PHE A 36 -4.77 -5.10 -14.27
N SER A 37 -3.94 -5.93 -14.89
CA SER A 37 -4.20 -6.48 -16.23
C SER A 37 -5.32 -7.52 -16.24
N THR A 38 -5.56 -8.24 -15.14
CA THR A 38 -6.64 -9.22 -15.02
C THR A 38 -7.95 -8.63 -14.48
N ARG A 39 -7.89 -7.65 -13.56
CA ARG A 39 -9.09 -7.04 -12.96
C ARG A 39 -9.52 -5.71 -13.57
N GLY A 40 -8.69 -5.12 -14.42
CA GLY A 40 -8.97 -3.87 -15.13
C GLY A 40 -8.77 -2.59 -14.29
N LYS A 41 -8.82 -1.45 -14.97
CA LYS A 41 -8.62 -0.11 -14.39
C LYS A 41 -9.64 0.26 -13.32
N GLU A 42 -10.85 -0.27 -13.40
CA GLU A 42 -11.89 -0.02 -12.39
C GLU A 42 -11.55 -0.59 -11.01
N HIS A 43 -10.82 -1.71 -10.97
CA HIS A 43 -10.39 -2.29 -9.72
C HIS A 43 -9.35 -1.41 -9.02
N LEU A 44 -8.42 -0.86 -9.80
CA LEU A 44 -7.41 0.09 -9.32
C LEU A 44 -8.08 1.34 -8.73
N ALA A 45 -9.02 1.94 -9.46
CA ALA A 45 -9.74 3.12 -8.99
C ALA A 45 -10.51 2.85 -7.68
N ARG A 46 -11.15 1.67 -7.55
CA ARG A 46 -11.82 1.26 -6.33
C ARG A 46 -10.86 1.08 -5.15
N GLU A 47 -9.68 0.52 -5.38
CA GLU A 47 -8.69 0.32 -4.31
C GLU A 47 -8.09 1.64 -3.85
N ILE A 48 -7.74 2.54 -4.78
CA ILE A 48 -7.28 3.90 -4.45
C ILE A 48 -8.35 4.65 -3.66
N LEU A 49 -9.62 4.57 -4.09
CA LEU A 49 -10.74 5.21 -3.39
C LEU A 49 -10.90 4.65 -1.97
N ARG A 50 -10.91 3.32 -1.82
CA ARG A 50 -11.02 2.65 -0.51
C ARG A 50 -9.93 3.11 0.45
N LEU A 51 -8.68 3.14 -0.02
CA LEU A 51 -7.52 3.55 0.78
C LEU A 51 -7.55 5.04 1.13
N THR A 52 -8.02 5.87 0.20
CA THR A 52 -8.20 7.32 0.43
C THR A 52 -9.29 7.59 1.46
N MET A 53 -10.40 6.85 1.40
CA MET A 53 -11.46 6.93 2.41
C MET A 53 -10.97 6.46 3.79
N GLU A 54 -10.17 5.40 3.83
CA GLU A 54 -9.57 4.92 5.07
C GLU A 54 -8.66 5.96 5.73
N LEU A 55 -7.84 6.66 4.93
CA LEU A 55 -7.03 7.79 5.39
C LEU A 55 -7.91 8.93 5.92
N ALA A 56 -8.98 9.30 5.21
CA ALA A 56 -9.88 10.37 5.62
C ALA A 56 -10.63 10.04 6.94
N GLU A 57 -11.04 8.78 7.12
CA GLU A 57 -11.78 8.34 8.30
C GLU A 57 -10.87 8.19 9.53
N LYS A 58 -9.68 7.60 9.36
CA LYS A 58 -8.80 7.24 10.47
C LYS A 58 -7.70 8.27 10.75
N GLY A 59 -7.48 9.19 9.82
CA GLY A 59 -6.35 10.13 9.84
C GLY A 59 -5.00 9.49 9.53
N TYR A 60 -4.96 8.21 9.15
CA TYR A 60 -3.75 7.52 8.70
C TYR A 60 -4.07 6.35 7.77
N ALA A 61 -3.11 5.94 6.95
CA ALA A 61 -3.14 4.73 6.14
C ALA A 61 -1.79 4.01 6.14
N LEU A 62 -1.82 2.68 6.39
CA LEU A 62 -0.66 1.80 6.30
C LEU A 62 -0.87 0.84 5.12
N ILE A 63 -0.18 1.09 4.01
CA ILE A 63 -0.37 0.35 2.77
C ILE A 63 0.91 -0.42 2.47
N SER A 64 0.79 -1.72 2.17
CA SER A 64 1.93 -2.53 1.74
C SER A 64 1.65 -3.18 0.40
N ALA A 65 2.69 -3.29 -0.40
CA ALA A 65 2.66 -3.96 -1.70
C ALA A 65 3.93 -4.81 -1.86
N CYS A 66 3.84 -5.83 -2.70
CA CYS A 66 5.02 -6.54 -3.17
C CYS A 66 5.44 -5.88 -4.48
N ASP A 67 6.55 -5.13 -4.42
CA ASP A 67 7.10 -4.39 -5.55
C ASP A 67 7.35 -5.36 -6.71
N SER A 68 6.70 -5.09 -7.83
CA SER A 68 6.80 -5.90 -9.03
C SER A 68 8.20 -5.88 -9.65
N LYS A 69 9.02 -4.85 -9.37
CA LYS A 69 10.37 -4.68 -9.92
C LYS A 69 11.41 -5.47 -9.11
N SER A 70 11.46 -5.26 -7.79
CA SER A 70 12.47 -5.89 -6.91
C SER A 70 12.01 -7.16 -6.22
N GLY A 71 10.71 -7.47 -6.25
CA GLY A 71 10.11 -8.59 -5.50
C GLY A 71 10.03 -8.37 -3.99
N LYS A 72 10.52 -7.23 -3.48
CA LYS A 72 10.52 -6.92 -2.04
C LYS A 72 9.17 -6.39 -1.60
N VAL A 73 8.89 -6.53 -0.30
CA VAL A 73 7.75 -5.84 0.32
C VAL A 73 8.13 -4.39 0.51
N VAL A 74 7.30 -3.49 0.00
CA VAL A 74 7.40 -2.05 0.15
C VAL A 74 6.14 -1.51 0.82
N ALA A 75 6.28 -0.37 1.48
CA ALA A 75 5.21 0.23 2.25
C ALA A 75 5.06 1.73 1.97
N TYR A 76 3.84 2.21 2.13
CA TYR A 76 3.50 3.62 2.17
C TYR A 76 2.73 3.92 3.45
N ILE A 77 3.10 5.03 4.07
CA ILE A 77 2.52 5.53 5.30
C ILE A 77 2.03 6.94 4.98
N ALA A 78 0.73 7.15 5.10
CA ALA A 78 0.07 8.44 4.99
C ALA A 78 -0.70 8.77 6.26
#